data_AF-A0A965CHJ5-F1
#
_entry.id   AF-A0A965CHJ5-F1
#
_cell.length_a   1.000
_cell.length_b   1.000
_cell.length_c   1.000
_cell.angle_alpha   90.00
_cell.angle_beta   90.00
_cell.angle_gamma   90.00
#
_symmetry.space_group_name_H-M   'P 1'
#
loop_
_entity.id
_entity.type
_entity.pdbx_description
1 polymer ?
#
loop_
_entity_poly.entity_id
_entity_poly.type
_entity_poly.pdbx_seq_one_letter_code
_entity_poly.pdbx_strand_id
1 'polypeptide(L)'
;MPYYSDNLDDLLAIAGSQSFDGGQASGINPNLIGDNQASELINMTISPSGNLESRLGIESMSTNVSSGSSIQGMHYFDAPSIESLFVASNGTVFRSTASSTFSTTGGTVINQ
;
A
#
# COMPACT_ATOMS: atom_id res chain seq x y z
N MET A 1 -28.52 -59.88 19.84
CA MET A 1 -27.34 -59.49 19.04
C MET A 1 -27.28 -57.97 19.03
N PRO A 2 -26.32 -57.34 19.73
CA PRO A 2 -26.30 -55.89 19.88
C PRO A 2 -25.92 -55.24 18.55
N TYR A 3 -26.67 -54.22 18.15
CA TYR A 3 -26.40 -53.42 16.96
C TYR A 3 -25.19 -52.51 17.24
N TYR A 4 -24.08 -52.75 16.56
CA TYR A 4 -22.97 -51.80 16.50
C TYR A 4 -23.34 -50.69 15.51
N SER A 5 -23.17 -49.43 15.93
CA SER A 5 -23.37 -48.24 15.10
C SER A 5 -22.01 -47.78 14.59
N ASP A 6 -21.75 -47.97 13.29
CA ASP A 6 -20.47 -47.67 12.61
C ASP A 6 -20.16 -46.16 12.43
N ASN A 7 -20.96 -45.25 13.00
CA ASN A 7 -20.80 -43.80 12.88
C ASN A 7 -20.38 -43.11 14.20
N LEU A 8 -19.56 -43.79 15.01
CA LEU A 8 -18.96 -43.20 16.22
C LEU A 8 -17.61 -42.53 15.95
N ASP A 9 -17.11 -42.56 14.71
CA ASP A 9 -15.88 -41.86 14.34
C ASP A 9 -16.20 -40.44 13.87
N ASP A 10 -15.63 -39.45 14.56
CA ASP A 10 -15.74 -38.06 14.17
C ASP A 10 -15.04 -37.85 12.82
N LEU A 11 -15.60 -36.98 11.98
CA LEU A 11 -15.00 -36.68 10.68
C LEU A 11 -13.60 -36.11 10.96
N LEU A 12 -12.55 -36.72 10.41
CA LEU A 12 -11.17 -36.21 10.49
C LEU A 12 -11.12 -34.77 9.95
N ALA A 13 -11.36 -33.81 10.83
CA ALA A 13 -11.19 -32.40 10.56
C ALA A 13 -9.69 -32.16 10.57
N ILE A 14 -9.08 -32.18 9.39
CA ILE A 14 -7.76 -31.62 9.21
C ILE A 14 -7.90 -30.14 9.57
N ALA A 15 -7.44 -29.78 10.78
CA ALA A 15 -7.15 -28.40 11.10
C ALA A 15 -6.08 -27.96 10.11
N GLY A 16 -6.48 -27.25 9.05
CA GLY A 16 -5.56 -26.74 8.05
C GLY A 16 -4.57 -25.79 8.72
N SER A 17 -3.41 -26.30 9.12
CA SER A 17 -2.31 -25.48 9.56
C SER A 17 -1.74 -24.78 8.33
N GLN A 18 -2.08 -23.51 8.15
CA GLN A 18 -1.59 -22.74 7.01
C GLN A 18 -0.08 -22.44 7.09
N SER A 19 0.55 -22.68 8.24
CA SER A 19 2.00 -22.58 8.45
C SER A 19 2.46 -23.51 9.59
N PHE A 20 3.67 -24.05 9.48
CA PHE A 20 4.40 -24.72 10.57
C PHE A 20 5.44 -23.81 11.23
N ASP A 21 5.65 -22.61 10.69
CA ASP A 21 6.53 -21.61 11.28
C ASP A 21 5.77 -20.85 12.37
N GLY A 22 6.29 -20.85 13.60
CA GLY A 22 5.65 -20.21 14.76
C GLY A 22 4.55 -21.01 15.50
N GLY A 23 4.16 -22.19 15.03
CA GLY A 23 3.15 -23.05 15.66
C GLY A 23 1.69 -22.71 15.29
N GLN A 24 0.74 -23.55 15.72
CA GLN A 24 -0.70 -23.36 15.41
C GLN A 24 -1.26 -22.14 16.15
N ALA A 25 -1.43 -21.01 15.46
CA ALA A 25 -2.20 -19.87 15.96
C ALA A 25 -3.71 -20.13 15.80
N SER A 26 -4.27 -20.99 16.66
CA SER A 26 -5.71 -21.30 16.67
C SER A 26 -6.50 -20.26 17.46
N GLY A 27 -7.42 -19.53 16.80
CA GLY A 27 -8.39 -18.65 17.46
C GLY A 27 -8.08 -17.15 17.47
N ILE A 28 -7.01 -16.71 16.79
CA ILE A 28 -6.67 -15.29 16.63
C ILE A 28 -6.84 -14.92 15.15
N ASN A 29 -7.40 -13.74 14.85
CA ASN A 29 -7.41 -13.22 13.48
C ASN A 29 -5.95 -13.07 12.99
N PRO A 30 -5.55 -13.71 11.88
CA PRO A 30 -4.16 -13.75 11.41
C PRO A 30 -3.57 -12.39 11.01
N ASN A 31 -4.37 -11.31 11.04
CA ASN A 31 -3.95 -9.97 10.66
C ASN A 31 -3.40 -9.14 11.84
N LEU A 32 -3.33 -9.71 13.04
CA LEU A 32 -2.74 -9.09 14.23
C LEU A 32 -1.31 -9.59 14.40
N ILE A 33 -0.32 -8.73 14.17
CA ILE A 33 1.07 -9.00 14.54
C ILE A 33 1.18 -8.93 16.07
N GLY A 34 1.50 -10.06 16.71
CA GLY A 34 1.84 -10.09 18.14
C GLY A 34 3.26 -9.58 18.40
N ASP A 35 3.58 -9.39 19.68
CA ASP A 35 4.92 -8.96 20.09
C ASP A 35 5.99 -9.91 19.53
N ASN A 36 7.02 -9.33 18.89
CA ASN A 36 8.17 -10.05 18.32
C ASN A 36 7.84 -11.05 17.18
N GLN A 37 6.72 -10.89 16.48
CA GLN A 37 6.34 -11.77 15.36
C GLN A 37 6.94 -11.37 13.99
N ALA A 38 7.47 -10.15 13.85
CA ALA A 38 8.08 -9.70 12.60
C ALA A 38 9.37 -8.90 12.88
N SER A 39 10.45 -9.29 12.19
CA SER A 39 11.72 -8.55 12.22
C SER A 39 11.73 -7.34 11.28
N GLU A 40 10.92 -7.37 10.21
CA GLU A 40 10.82 -6.30 9.22
C GLU A 40 9.46 -6.36 8.51
N LEU A 41 8.89 -5.20 8.17
CA LEU A 41 7.62 -5.07 7.45
C LEU A 41 7.83 -4.23 6.19
N ILE A 42 8.02 -4.88 5.05
CA ILE A 42 8.24 -4.23 3.76
C ILE A 42 6.94 -4.26 2.96
N ASN A 43 6.55 -3.12 2.37
CA ASN A 43 5.34 -2.99 1.55
C ASN A 43 4.03 -3.36 2.30
N MET A 44 3.98 -3.17 3.62
CA MET A 44 2.79 -3.39 4.45
C MET A 44 2.20 -2.05 4.90
N THR A 45 0.89 -2.02 5.16
CA THR A 45 0.17 -0.89 5.76
C THR A 45 -0.80 -1.39 6.83
N ILE A 46 -1.24 -0.48 7.70
CA ILE A 46 -2.31 -0.74 8.67
C ILE A 46 -3.62 -0.25 8.04
N SER A 47 -4.60 -1.12 7.97
CA SER A 47 -5.94 -0.78 7.48
C SER A 47 -6.64 0.15 8.47
N PRO A 48 -7.69 0.89 8.06
CA PRO A 48 -8.52 1.67 8.99
C PRO A 48 -9.18 0.83 10.09
N SER A 49 -9.31 -0.48 9.88
CA SER A 49 -9.82 -1.45 10.86
C SER A 49 -8.73 -2.01 11.79
N GLY A 50 -7.49 -1.53 11.69
CA GLY A 50 -6.36 -1.92 12.53
C GLY A 50 -5.72 -3.24 12.15
N ASN A 51 -5.99 -3.76 10.94
CA ASN A 51 -5.42 -5.00 10.45
C ASN A 51 -4.15 -4.71 9.64
N LEU A 52 -3.16 -5.59 9.73
CA LEU A 52 -2.01 -5.55 8.84
C LEU A 52 -2.40 -6.08 7.45
N GLU A 53 -2.12 -5.31 6.40
CA GLU A 53 -2.42 -5.68 5.01
C GLU A 53 -1.30 -5.25 4.06
N SER A 54 -1.26 -5.86 2.86
CA SER A 54 -0.34 -5.41 1.81
C SER A 54 -0.70 -3.98 1.38
N ARG A 55 0.31 -3.12 1.23
CA ARG A 55 0.11 -1.76 0.76
C ARG A 55 -0.56 -1.79 -0.63
N LEU A 56 -1.48 -0.85 -0.85
CA LEU A 56 -2.07 -0.62 -2.17
C LEU A 56 -0.98 -0.43 -3.23
N GLY A 57 -1.28 -0.85 -4.47
CA GLY A 57 -0.40 -0.69 -5.61
C GLY A 57 0.02 0.78 -5.81
N ILE A 58 1.20 0.98 -6.39
CA ILE A 58 1.67 2.30 -6.81
C ILE A 58 1.49 2.44 -8.31
N GLU A 59 0.87 3.54 -8.73
CA GLU A 59 0.84 3.95 -10.13
C GLU A 59 1.88 5.05 -10.35
N SER A 60 2.67 4.93 -11.42
CA SER A 60 3.65 5.96 -11.77
C SER A 60 2.98 7.03 -12.62
N MET A 61 3.05 8.28 -12.15
CA MET A 61 2.83 9.45 -13.01
C MET A 61 4.16 9.80 -13.72
N SER A 62 4.08 10.41 -14.91
CA SER A 62 5.20 10.79 -15.78
C SER A 62 6.56 11.02 -15.10
N THR A 63 7.60 10.39 -15.62
CA THR A 63 8.96 10.38 -15.05
C THR A 63 9.81 11.60 -15.39
N ASN A 64 9.33 12.50 -16.26
CA ASN A 64 10.12 13.63 -16.76
C ASN A 64 9.39 14.96 -16.57
N VAL A 65 9.67 15.65 -15.45
CA VAL A 65 9.24 17.03 -15.21
C VAL A 65 10.23 18.03 -15.83
N SER A 66 11.52 17.69 -15.85
CA SER A 66 12.58 18.50 -16.45
C SER A 66 13.76 17.62 -16.87
N SER A 67 14.62 18.14 -17.74
CA SER A 67 15.85 17.48 -18.18
C SER A 67 16.95 17.53 -17.11
N GLY A 68 16.76 16.81 -16.00
CA GLY A 68 17.86 16.46 -15.07
C GLY A 68 18.12 17.43 -13.92
N SER A 69 17.17 18.30 -13.56
CA SER A 69 17.28 19.11 -12.34
C SER A 69 16.52 18.47 -11.18
N SER A 70 17.04 18.62 -9.97
CA SER A 70 16.34 18.20 -8.75
C SER A 70 14.96 18.87 -8.66
N ILE A 71 14.01 18.17 -8.07
CA ILE A 71 12.70 18.73 -7.71
C ILE A 71 12.88 19.55 -6.43
N GLN A 72 12.59 20.85 -6.48
CA GLN A 72 12.66 21.73 -5.30
C GLN A 72 11.39 21.65 -4.44
N GLY A 73 10.25 21.32 -5.05
CA GLY A 73 8.99 21.24 -4.33
C GLY A 73 7.87 20.68 -5.20
N MET A 74 6.87 20.10 -4.53
CA MET A 74 5.67 19.54 -5.15
C MET A 74 4.44 19.99 -4.36
N HIS A 75 3.37 20.31 -5.06
CA HIS A 75 2.10 20.68 -4.45
C HIS A 75 0.93 20.11 -5.26
N TYR A 76 0.03 19.39 -4.59
CA TYR A 76 -1.21 18.91 -5.17
C TYR A 76 -2.34 19.90 -4.88
N PHE A 77 -3.07 20.28 -5.92
CA PHE A 77 -4.21 21.17 -5.83
C PHE A 77 -5.45 20.46 -6.36
N ASP A 78 -6.51 20.47 -5.56
CA ASP A 78 -7.79 19.87 -5.88
C ASP A 78 -8.93 20.84 -5.54
N ALA A 79 -9.81 21.04 -6.50
CA ALA A 79 -11.03 21.83 -6.44
C ALA A 79 -12.09 21.15 -7.32
N PRO A 80 -13.40 21.41 -7.12
CA PRO A 80 -14.49 20.61 -7.71
C PRO A 80 -14.43 20.37 -9.23
N SER A 81 -13.78 21.24 -9.98
CA SER A 81 -13.60 21.12 -11.44
C SER A 81 -12.15 21.20 -11.90
N ILE A 82 -11.20 21.33 -10.98
CA ILE A 82 -9.78 21.59 -11.28
C ILE A 82 -8.93 20.72 -10.37
N GLU A 83 -8.22 19.79 -10.99
CA GLU A 83 -7.19 19.00 -10.33
C GLU A 83 -5.86 19.29 -11.02
N SER A 84 -4.80 19.52 -10.24
CA SER A 84 -3.48 19.83 -10.79
C SER A 84 -2.35 19.46 -9.84
N LEU A 85 -1.29 18.87 -10.39
CA LEU A 85 -0.02 18.70 -9.70
C LEU A 85 0.95 19.79 -10.15
N PHE A 86 1.48 20.56 -9.19
CA PHE A 86 2.49 21.57 -9.42
C PHE A 86 3.86 21.07 -8.95
N VAL A 87 4.88 21.29 -9.77
CA VAL A 87 6.25 20.85 -9.48
C VAL A 87 7.23 21.98 -9.80
N ALA A 88 8.05 22.35 -8.83
CA ALA A 88 9.15 23.29 -9.02
C ALA A 88 10.42 22.50 -9.39
N SER A 89 10.98 22.81 -10.56
CA SER A 89 12.25 22.25 -11.03
C SER A 89 13.01 23.30 -11.86
N ASN A 90 14.32 23.42 -11.66
CA ASN A 90 15.20 24.30 -12.47
C ASN A 90 14.72 25.77 -12.54
N GLY A 91 14.25 26.32 -11.43
CA GLY A 91 13.76 27.70 -11.37
C GLY A 91 12.42 27.95 -12.07
N THR A 92 11.75 26.90 -12.57
CA THR A 92 10.46 26.97 -13.26
C THR A 92 9.42 26.15 -12.51
N VAL A 93 8.16 26.61 -12.58
CA VAL A 93 7.00 25.86 -12.08
C VAL A 93 6.34 25.14 -13.25
N PHE A 94 6.21 23.83 -13.12
CA PHE A 94 5.50 22.94 -14.02
C PHE A 94 4.15 22.57 -13.42
N ARG A 95 3.18 22.32 -14.29
CA ARG A 95 1.84 21.83 -13.94
C ARG A 95 1.49 20.63 -14.79
N SER A 96 0.93 19.61 -14.16
CA SER A 96 0.23 18.52 -14.81
C SER A 96 -1.25 18.54 -14.46
N THR A 97 -2.10 18.32 -15.45
CA THR A 97 -3.55 18.06 -15.32
C THR A 97 -3.92 16.66 -15.83
N ALA A 98 -2.92 15.82 -16.10
CA ALA A 98 -3.07 14.48 -16.69
C ALA A 98 -2.00 13.52 -16.15
N SER A 99 -2.09 12.24 -16.47
CA SER A 99 -1.17 11.21 -15.93
C SER A 99 0.25 11.25 -16.52
N SER A 100 0.44 11.82 -17.71
CA SER A 100 1.68 11.62 -18.48
C SER A 100 2.46 12.87 -18.88
N THR A 101 1.92 14.08 -18.69
CA THR A 101 2.53 15.30 -19.26
C THR A 101 2.58 16.47 -18.29
N PHE A 102 3.75 17.12 -18.22
CA PHE A 102 3.92 18.41 -17.56
C PHE A 102 4.01 19.53 -18.58
N SER A 103 3.48 20.70 -18.22
CA SER A 103 3.59 21.96 -18.98
C SER A 103 4.10 23.05 -18.06
N THR A 104 4.89 24.01 -18.57
CA THR A 104 5.28 25.16 -17.76
C THR A 104 4.06 26.03 -17.46
N THR A 105 3.98 26.56 -16.24
CA THR A 105 2.96 27.57 -15.88
C THR A 105 3.38 28.99 -16.26
N GLY A 106 4.64 29.18 -16.67
CA GLY A 106 5.29 30.50 -16.77
C GLY A 106 5.72 31.08 -15.41
N GLY A 107 5.39 30.42 -14.29
CA GLY A 107 5.88 30.79 -12.97
C GLY A 107 7.34 30.40 -12.76
N THR A 108 8.06 31.21 -12.00
CA THR A 108 9.48 30.98 -11.65
C THR A 108 9.66 30.89 -10.15
N VAL A 109 10.65 30.10 -9.72
CA VAL A 109 11.11 30.04 -8.33
C VAL A 109 12.59 30.37 -8.28
N ILE A 110 13.02 31.05 -7.21
CA ILE A 110 14.45 31.30 -6.97
C ILE A 110 14.96 30.14 -6.12
N ASN A 111 16.03 29.48 -6.58
CA ASN A 111 16.75 28.53 -5.74
C ASN A 111 17.37 29.32 -4.58
N GLN A 112 16.90 29.08 -3.35
CA GLN A 112 17.55 29.56 -2.14
C GLN A 112 18.67 28.60 -1.74
#